data_AF-A0A2P8VWW0-F1
#
_entry.id   AF-A0A2P8VWW0-F1
#
_cell.length_a   1.000
_cell.length_b   1.000
_cell.length_c   1.000
_cell.angle_alpha   90.00
_cell.angle_beta   90.00
_cell.angle_gamma   90.00
#
_symmetry.space_group_name_H-M   'P 1'
#
loop_
_entity.id
_entity.type
_entity.pdbx_description
1 polymer ?
#
loop_
_entity_poly.entity_id
_entity_poly.type
_entity_poly.pdbx_seq_one_letter_code
_entity_poly.pdbx_strand_id
1 'polypeptide(L)'
;MKRFKPLLFSLVVVLVLAVWLWPKPSQTGWRLAQEVAPLPLLSQLMQDNLSPTFPVDSGQMQMWKVQVARQRQPLYLVDSRVEGIEMQPLCGAIGCAFFGYIPHEGGFQRVLATYLNPHVPPGRSLIEPTTTVDNGLPRLVVNQLGAEGLQQYTLGFNGQVYEIQHIETLARL
;
A
#
# COMPACT_ATOMS: atom_id res chain seq x y z
N MET A 1 27.01 -51.13 -26.17
CA MET A 1 26.52 -49.76 -26.48
C MET A 1 25.41 -49.36 -25.51
N LYS A 2 25.65 -48.46 -24.55
CA LYS A 2 24.62 -47.61 -23.91
C LYS A 2 25.33 -46.32 -23.44
N ARG A 3 25.16 -45.22 -24.19
CA ARG A 3 25.67 -43.89 -23.82
C ARG A 3 24.71 -43.27 -22.79
N PHE A 4 25.21 -43.07 -21.58
CA PHE A 4 24.53 -42.33 -20.52
C PHE A 4 24.54 -40.83 -20.88
N LYS A 5 23.38 -40.17 -20.93
CA LYS A 5 23.26 -38.71 -21.18
C LYS A 5 23.40 -37.97 -19.83
N PRO A 6 24.50 -37.25 -19.54
CA PRO A 6 24.64 -36.50 -18.30
C PRO A 6 24.08 -35.07 -18.37
N LEU A 7 23.50 -34.67 -19.51
CA LEU A 7 23.13 -33.28 -19.78
C LEU A 7 21.83 -32.81 -19.10
N LEU A 8 20.96 -33.71 -18.63
CA LEU A 8 19.67 -33.31 -18.06
C LEU A 8 19.75 -32.82 -16.61
N PHE A 9 20.70 -33.32 -15.82
CA PHE A 9 20.81 -32.95 -14.40
C PHE A 9 21.33 -31.52 -14.19
N SER A 10 22.20 -31.03 -15.08
CA SER A 10 22.78 -29.69 -14.94
C SER A 10 21.79 -28.55 -15.21
N LEU A 11 20.76 -28.78 -16.04
CA LEU A 11 19.78 -27.75 -16.39
C LEU A 11 18.81 -27.48 -15.23
N VAL A 12 18.46 -28.52 -14.45
CA VAL A 12 17.51 -28.41 -13.33
C VAL A 12 18.12 -27.61 -12.17
N VAL A 13 19.40 -27.79 -11.87
CA VAL A 13 20.08 -27.06 -10.79
C VAL A 13 20.18 -25.56 -11.09
N VAL A 14 20.42 -25.18 -12.36
CA VAL A 14 20.45 -23.77 -12.79
C VAL A 14 19.07 -23.12 -12.71
N LEU A 15 18.01 -23.85 -13.06
CA LEU A 15 16.63 -23.35 -12.95
C LEU A 15 16.18 -23.16 -11.49
N VAL A 16 16.56 -24.06 -10.59
CA VAL A 16 16.23 -23.91 -9.16
C VAL A 16 16.97 -22.71 -8.57
N LEU A 17 18.26 -22.50 -8.89
CA LEU A 17 19.01 -21.33 -8.39
C LEU A 17 18.46 -19.99 -8.94
N ALA A 18 17.94 -19.96 -10.18
CA ALA A 18 17.38 -18.76 -10.77
C ALA A 18 16.09 -18.28 -10.08
N VAL A 19 15.27 -19.20 -9.55
CA VAL A 19 14.04 -18.86 -8.80
C VAL A 19 14.36 -18.22 -7.45
N TRP A 20 15.47 -18.59 -6.81
CA TRP A 20 15.90 -18.01 -5.52
C TRP A 20 16.60 -16.65 -5.66
N LEU A 21 17.06 -16.30 -6.86
CA LEU A 21 17.70 -15.02 -7.17
C LEU A 21 16.73 -13.96 -7.67
N TRP A 22 15.44 -14.26 -7.78
CA TRP A 22 14.46 -13.23 -8.09
C TRP A 22 14.38 -12.23 -6.93
N PRO A 23 14.63 -10.93 -7.20
CA PRO A 23 14.41 -9.92 -6.19
C PRO A 23 12.94 -9.99 -5.78
N LYS A 24 12.70 -10.22 -4.49
CA LYS A 24 11.38 -10.00 -3.91
C LYS A 24 10.98 -8.57 -4.31
N PRO A 25 9.79 -8.34 -4.88
CA PRO A 25 9.33 -7.00 -5.19
C PRO A 25 9.49 -6.18 -3.91
N SER A 26 10.39 -5.18 -3.98
CA SER A 26 10.70 -4.34 -2.84
C SER A 26 9.43 -3.60 -2.50
N GLN A 27 8.90 -3.81 -1.30
CA GLN A 27 7.77 -3.06 -0.76
C GLN A 27 8.29 -1.65 -0.43
N THR A 28 8.62 -0.88 -1.46
CA THR A 28 9.34 0.38 -1.30
C THR A 28 8.40 1.45 -0.78
N GLY A 29 8.66 1.90 0.45
CA GLY A 29 8.03 3.08 1.04
C GLY A 29 7.21 2.81 2.30
N TRP A 30 6.67 1.60 2.45
CA TRP A 30 5.96 1.16 3.65
C TRP A 30 6.94 0.79 4.76
N ARG A 31 6.73 1.34 5.95
CA ARG A 31 7.48 1.03 7.18
C ARG A 31 6.55 1.14 8.38
N LEU A 32 6.96 0.63 9.53
CA LEU A 32 6.21 0.83 10.77
C LEU A 32 5.96 2.32 11.01
N ALA A 33 4.73 2.66 11.40
CA ALA A 33 4.30 4.05 11.52
C ALA A 33 5.13 4.80 12.56
N GLN A 34 5.55 4.15 13.65
CA GLN A 34 6.45 4.73 14.65
C GLN A 34 7.81 5.18 14.10
N GLU A 35 8.27 4.63 12.96
CA GLU A 35 9.56 4.97 12.36
C GLU A 35 9.49 6.19 11.43
N VAL A 36 8.28 6.57 11.00
CA VAL A 36 8.09 7.52 9.88
C VAL A 36 7.14 8.66 10.24
N ALA A 37 6.15 8.40 11.08
CA ALA A 37 5.11 9.34 11.45
C ALA A 37 5.57 10.31 12.54
N PRO A 38 5.24 11.60 12.44
CA PRO A 38 5.27 12.48 13.60
C PRO A 38 4.31 11.98 14.69
N LEU A 39 4.71 12.03 15.97
CA LEU A 39 3.85 11.61 17.08
C LEU A 39 2.44 12.25 17.05
N PRO A 40 2.26 13.54 16.74
CA PRO A 40 0.92 14.13 16.66
C PRO A 40 0.03 13.48 15.59
N LEU A 41 0.61 12.98 14.49
CA LEU A 41 -0.15 12.24 13.48
C LEU A 41 -0.64 10.90 14.01
N LEU A 42 0.20 10.16 14.75
CA LEU A 42 -0.21 8.89 15.36
C LEU A 42 -1.33 9.08 16.38
N SER A 43 -1.19 10.10 17.23
CA SER A 43 -2.24 10.45 18.20
C SER A 43 -3.55 10.82 17.50
N GLN A 44 -3.49 11.64 16.45
CA GLN A 44 -4.69 12.01 15.69
C GLN A 44 -5.31 10.82 14.96
N LEU A 45 -4.50 9.95 14.32
CA LEU A 45 -4.96 8.74 13.66
C LEU A 45 -5.79 7.86 14.62
N MET A 46 -5.32 7.70 15.85
CA MET A 46 -6.05 6.95 16.88
C MET A 46 -7.37 7.63 17.26
N GLN A 47 -7.35 8.94 17.50
CA GLN A 47 -8.56 9.71 17.85
C GLN A 47 -9.62 9.70 16.74
N ASP A 48 -9.19 9.80 15.48
CA ASP A 48 -10.05 9.90 14.31
C ASP A 48 -10.74 8.58 13.94
N ASN A 49 -10.17 7.43 14.32
CA ASN A 49 -10.55 6.14 13.73
C ASN A 49 -10.76 5.01 14.74
N LEU A 50 -10.22 5.09 15.95
CA LEU A 50 -10.28 3.99 16.92
C LEU A 50 -11.13 4.37 18.13
N SER A 51 -11.93 3.41 18.59
CA SER A 51 -12.61 3.54 19.88
C SER A 51 -11.59 3.54 21.03
N PRO A 52 -11.75 4.39 22.05
CA PRO A 52 -10.93 4.34 23.27
C PRO A 52 -10.95 2.96 23.96
N THR A 53 -11.98 2.16 23.69
CA THR A 53 -12.18 0.83 24.28
C THR A 53 -11.44 -0.29 23.54
N PHE A 54 -10.84 0.00 22.39
CA PHE A 54 -10.02 -0.95 21.62
C PHE A 54 -8.59 -0.41 21.50
N PRO A 55 -7.72 -0.70 22.48
CA PRO A 55 -6.34 -0.23 22.44
C PRO A 55 -5.60 -0.95 21.31
N VAL A 56 -5.12 -0.16 20.35
CA VAL A 56 -4.26 -0.61 19.26
C VAL A 56 -3.01 0.24 19.31
N ASP A 57 -1.84 -0.39 19.22
CA ASP A 57 -0.61 0.35 19.00
C ASP A 57 -0.54 0.82 17.54
N SER A 58 -0.91 2.08 17.29
CA SER A 58 -0.81 2.69 15.97
C SER A 58 0.63 2.73 15.43
N GLY A 59 1.64 2.60 16.29
CA GLY A 59 3.04 2.45 15.90
C GLY A 59 3.33 1.17 15.13
N GLN A 60 2.52 0.12 15.32
CA GLN A 60 2.60 -1.18 14.63
C GLN A 60 1.84 -1.23 13.30
N MET A 61 1.15 -0.15 12.93
CA MET A 61 0.57 0.00 11.60
C MET A 61 1.67 0.27 10.57
N GLN A 62 1.38 0.04 9.29
CA GLN A 62 2.28 0.41 8.21
C GLN A 62 1.95 1.82 7.71
N MET A 63 2.98 2.64 7.47
CA MET A 63 2.87 3.99 6.94
C MET A 63 3.89 4.24 5.83
N TRP A 64 3.48 4.98 4.83
CA TRP A 64 4.36 5.50 3.78
C TRP A 64 4.29 7.03 3.76
N LYS A 65 5.39 7.68 4.12
CA LYS A 65 5.60 9.12 3.87
C LYS A 65 6.03 9.32 2.42
N VAL A 66 5.07 9.68 1.59
CA VAL A 66 5.24 9.97 0.18
C VAL A 66 5.76 11.40 0.01
N GLN A 67 6.90 11.51 -0.66
CA GLN A 67 7.49 12.76 -1.09
C GLN A 67 8.02 12.60 -2.53
N VAL A 68 7.36 13.23 -3.50
CA VAL A 68 7.79 13.25 -4.90
C VAL A 68 8.20 14.67 -5.33
N ALA A 69 8.86 14.80 -6.49
CA ALA A 69 9.21 16.10 -7.04
C ALA A 69 7.95 16.95 -7.27
N ARG A 70 8.02 18.25 -6.97
CA ARG A 70 6.94 19.25 -7.11
C ARG A 70 5.75 19.08 -6.15
N GLN A 71 5.78 18.09 -5.27
CA GLN A 71 4.80 17.97 -4.17
C GLN A 71 5.05 19.07 -3.13
N ARG A 72 3.98 19.77 -2.71
CA ARG A 72 4.09 20.93 -1.81
C ARG A 72 4.35 20.52 -0.35
N GLN A 73 3.83 19.37 0.05
CA GLN A 73 3.93 18.84 1.40
C GLN A 73 3.78 17.32 1.39
N PRO A 74 4.39 16.60 2.35
CA PRO A 74 4.35 15.14 2.36
C PRO A 74 2.92 14.62 2.51
N LEU A 75 2.67 13.46 1.91
CA LEU A 75 1.45 12.69 2.10
C LEU A 75 1.82 11.47 2.95
N TYR A 76 1.11 11.25 4.04
CA TYR A 76 1.27 10.07 4.87
C TYR A 76 0.14 9.10 4.55
N LEU A 77 0.45 8.04 3.80
CA LEU A 77 -0.47 6.94 3.55
C LEU A 77 -0.38 5.95 4.70
N VAL A 78 -1.53 5.48 5.18
CA VAL A 78 -1.65 4.58 6.33
C VAL A 78 -2.38 3.32 5.89
N ASP A 79 -1.77 2.18 6.18
CA ASP A 79 -2.41 0.87 6.15
C ASP A 79 -2.79 0.53 7.58
N SER A 80 -4.10 0.44 7.85
CA SER A 80 -4.61 0.25 9.21
C SER A 80 -4.36 -1.14 9.79
N ARG A 81 -3.83 -2.07 8.99
CA ARG A 81 -3.46 -3.40 9.46
C ARG A 81 -2.28 -3.30 10.42
N VAL A 82 -2.37 -4.07 11.48
CA VAL A 82 -1.37 -4.13 12.54
C VAL A 82 -0.69 -5.48 12.51
N GLU A 83 0.64 -5.48 12.47
CA GLU A 83 1.39 -6.73 12.50
C GLU A 83 1.26 -7.43 13.86
N GLY A 84 1.14 -8.76 13.83
CA GLY A 84 1.15 -9.60 15.03
C GLY A 84 -0.17 -9.69 15.80
N ILE A 85 -1.27 -9.09 15.31
CA ILE A 85 -2.61 -9.26 15.92
C ILE A 85 -3.57 -9.95 14.96
N GLU A 86 -4.40 -10.86 15.48
CA GLU A 86 -5.41 -11.57 14.68
C GLU A 86 -6.64 -10.69 14.41
N MET A 87 -7.12 -9.99 15.44
CA MET A 87 -8.27 -9.09 15.31
C MET A 87 -7.82 -7.73 14.81
N GLN A 88 -8.10 -7.45 13.54
CA GLN A 88 -7.79 -6.18 12.89
C GLN A 88 -8.99 -5.22 13.02
N PRO A 89 -8.98 -4.24 13.93
CA PRO A 89 -10.19 -3.49 14.29
C PRO A 89 -10.69 -2.54 13.21
N LEU A 90 -9.84 -2.20 12.24
CA LEU A 90 -10.18 -1.37 11.09
C LEU A 90 -10.32 -2.20 9.80
N CYS A 91 -10.45 -3.51 9.93
CA CYS A 91 -10.78 -4.41 8.84
C CYS A 91 -12.17 -5.01 9.03
N GLY A 92 -12.92 -5.10 7.94
CA GLY A 92 -14.19 -5.81 7.86
C GLY A 92 -14.11 -6.97 6.88
N ALA A 93 -15.27 -7.55 6.55
CA ALA A 93 -15.35 -8.71 5.67
C ALA A 93 -14.81 -8.48 4.24
N ILE A 94 -14.81 -7.22 3.77
CA ILE A 94 -14.48 -6.87 2.38
C ILE A 94 -13.13 -6.16 2.22
N GLY A 95 -12.41 -5.89 3.30
CA GLY A 95 -11.13 -5.19 3.25
C GLY A 95 -10.76 -4.46 4.54
N CYS A 96 -9.71 -3.67 4.46
CA CYS A 96 -9.17 -2.87 5.56
C CYS A 96 -9.18 -1.39 5.22
N ALA A 97 -9.29 -0.54 6.24
CA ALA A 97 -9.23 0.90 6.06
C ALA A 97 -7.81 1.34 5.65
N PHE A 98 -7.75 2.25 4.69
CA PHE A 98 -6.55 2.98 4.30
C PHE A 98 -6.83 4.47 4.41
N PHE A 99 -5.85 5.19 4.95
CA PHE A 99 -5.97 6.63 5.15
C PHE A 99 -4.84 7.38 4.47
N GLY A 100 -5.07 8.66 4.21
CA GLY A 100 -4.07 9.60 3.75
C GLY A 100 -4.17 10.88 4.54
N TYR A 101 -3.05 11.35 5.08
CA TYR A 101 -2.97 12.56 5.87
C TYR A 101 -1.95 13.52 5.29
N ILE A 102 -2.23 14.82 5.39
CA ILE A 102 -1.30 15.90 5.05
C ILE A 102 -1.15 16.86 6.25
N PRO A 103 -0.01 17.54 6.40
CA PRO A 103 0.10 18.63 7.36
C PRO A 103 -0.92 19.73 7.06
N HIS A 104 -1.63 20.21 8.08
CA HIS A 104 -2.57 21.33 7.97
C HIS A 104 -2.75 22.03 9.32
N GLU A 105 -2.59 23.36 9.34
CA GLU A 105 -2.87 24.26 10.49
C GLU A 105 -2.64 23.64 11.90
N GLY A 106 -1.38 23.40 12.26
CA GLY A 106 -1.03 22.92 13.61
C GLY A 106 -1.33 21.43 13.87
N GLY A 107 -1.85 20.70 12.88
CA GLY A 107 -2.10 19.26 12.95
C GLY A 107 -2.03 18.59 11.58
N PHE A 108 -2.91 17.62 11.37
CA PHE A 108 -3.03 16.90 10.12
C PHE A 108 -4.47 16.91 9.59
N GLN A 109 -4.63 16.97 8.28
CA GLN A 109 -5.92 16.82 7.61
C GLN A 109 -5.97 15.46 6.94
N ARG A 110 -7.04 14.69 7.18
CA ARG A 110 -7.34 13.47 6.44
C ARG A 110 -7.85 13.84 5.05
N VAL A 111 -7.14 13.39 4.01
CA VAL A 111 -7.44 13.63 2.60
C VAL A 111 -7.80 12.36 1.83
N LEU A 112 -7.56 11.19 2.41
CA LEU A 112 -8.01 9.90 1.87
C LEU A 112 -8.57 9.07 3.03
N ALA A 113 -9.71 8.44 2.79
CA ALA A 113 -10.28 7.40 3.62
C ALA A 113 -10.99 6.41 2.69
N THR A 114 -10.49 5.19 2.60
CA THR A 114 -11.05 4.16 1.72
C THR A 114 -10.91 2.77 2.34
N TYR A 115 -11.72 1.81 1.89
CA TYR A 115 -11.59 0.41 2.26
C TYR A 115 -11.06 -0.37 1.06
N LEU A 116 -9.93 -1.05 1.26
CA LEU A 116 -9.27 -1.82 0.20
C LEU A 116 -9.09 -3.28 0.64
N ASN A 117 -9.32 -4.21 -0.27
CA ASN A 117 -8.93 -5.59 -0.09
C ASN A 117 -7.41 -5.72 -0.32
N PRO A 118 -6.62 -6.12 0.70
CA PRO A 118 -5.17 -6.19 0.57
C PRO A 118 -4.68 -7.36 -0.30
N HIS A 119 -5.57 -8.28 -0.70
CA HIS A 119 -5.23 -9.42 -1.54
C HIS A 119 -5.11 -8.99 -3.01
N VAL A 120 -3.93 -8.49 -3.38
CA VAL A 120 -3.56 -8.21 -4.77
C VAL A 120 -2.62 -9.30 -5.32
N PRO A 121 -2.60 -9.53 -6.64
CA PRO A 121 -1.68 -10.49 -7.24
C PRO A 121 -0.20 -10.20 -6.92
N PRO A 122 0.66 -11.23 -6.87
CA PRO A 122 2.09 -11.04 -6.65
C PRO A 122 2.71 -10.03 -7.63
N GLY A 123 3.61 -9.18 -7.12
CA GLY A 123 4.29 -8.16 -7.93
C GLY A 123 3.47 -6.90 -8.23
N ARG A 124 2.28 -6.75 -7.64
CA ARG A 124 1.48 -5.52 -7.68
C ARG A 124 1.39 -4.95 -6.26
N SER A 125 1.59 -3.64 -6.09
CA SER A 125 1.25 -3.01 -4.81
C SER A 125 -0.22 -2.63 -4.79
N LEU A 126 -0.79 -2.65 -3.60
CA LEU A 126 -2.19 -2.27 -3.36
C LEU A 126 -2.45 -0.80 -3.69
N ILE A 127 -1.54 0.08 -3.28
CA ILE A 127 -1.58 1.51 -3.54
C ILE A 127 -0.15 2.01 -3.82
N GLU A 128 -0.01 2.82 -4.85
CA GLU A 128 1.27 3.38 -5.29
C GLU A 128 1.12 4.86 -5.62
N PRO A 129 1.95 5.75 -5.06
CA PRO A 129 2.04 7.12 -5.52
C PRO A 129 2.76 7.18 -6.86
N THR A 130 2.23 8.00 -7.77
CA THR A 130 2.88 8.31 -9.05
C THR A 130 3.77 9.56 -8.91
N THR A 131 4.55 9.85 -9.95
CA THR A 131 5.31 11.11 -10.05
C THR A 131 4.46 12.29 -10.54
N THR A 132 3.22 12.06 -10.95
CA THR A 132 2.32 13.11 -11.45
C THR A 132 1.63 13.77 -10.28
N VAL A 133 1.74 15.10 -10.19
CA VAL A 133 1.23 15.89 -9.07
C VAL A 133 0.05 16.75 -9.52
N ASP A 134 -1.11 16.57 -8.89
CA ASP A 134 -2.32 17.37 -9.09
C ASP A 134 -2.63 18.10 -7.78
N ASN A 135 -2.91 19.41 -7.86
CA ASN A 135 -3.21 20.26 -6.70
C ASN A 135 -2.20 20.15 -5.54
N GLY A 136 -0.94 19.84 -5.86
CA GLY A 136 0.17 19.79 -4.90
C GLY A 136 0.42 18.44 -4.25
N LEU A 137 -0.34 17.38 -4.57
CA LEU A 137 -0.12 16.00 -4.12
C LEU A 137 -0.03 15.01 -5.30
N PRO A 138 0.69 13.88 -5.16
CA PRO A 138 0.81 12.89 -6.23
C PRO A 138 -0.52 12.18 -6.50
N ARG A 139 -0.79 11.79 -7.75
CA ARG A 139 -1.86 10.80 -8.01
C ARG A 139 -1.50 9.48 -7.36
N LEU A 140 -2.53 8.75 -6.97
CA LEU A 140 -2.41 7.40 -6.41
C LEU A 140 -3.00 6.41 -7.41
N VAL A 141 -2.29 5.32 -7.63
CA VAL A 141 -2.80 4.15 -8.35
C VAL A 141 -3.17 3.10 -7.31
N VAL A 142 -4.41 2.62 -7.35
CA VAL A 142 -4.92 1.59 -6.45
C VAL A 142 -5.31 0.37 -7.27
N ASN A 143 -4.80 -0.79 -6.87
CA ASN A 143 -5.10 -2.07 -7.51
C ASN A 143 -6.07 -2.86 -6.62
N GLN A 144 -7.18 -3.36 -7.17
CA GLN A 144 -8.16 -4.21 -6.47
C GLN A 144 -8.55 -5.40 -7.33
N LEU A 145 -8.67 -6.56 -6.69
CA LEU A 145 -9.22 -7.73 -7.35
C LEU A 145 -10.76 -7.66 -7.28
N GLY A 146 -11.40 -7.44 -8.42
CA GLY A 146 -12.85 -7.48 -8.58
C GLY A 146 -13.35 -8.80 -9.18
N ALA A 147 -14.66 -8.94 -9.35
CA ALA A 147 -15.27 -10.14 -9.95
C ALA A 147 -14.84 -10.37 -11.41
N GLU A 148 -14.60 -9.29 -12.17
CA GLU A 148 -14.26 -9.36 -13.59
C GLU A 148 -12.75 -9.50 -13.83
N GLY A 149 -11.92 -9.21 -12.83
CA GLY A 149 -10.47 -9.22 -12.95
C GLY A 149 -9.82 -8.16 -12.06
N LEU A 150 -8.57 -7.85 -12.35
CA LEU A 150 -7.84 -6.79 -11.66
C LEU A 150 -8.34 -5.43 -12.14
N GLN A 151 -8.87 -4.62 -11.23
CA GLN A 151 -9.27 -3.25 -11.47
C GLN A 151 -8.17 -2.31 -10.96
N GLN A 152 -7.91 -1.26 -11.72
CA GLN A 152 -6.99 -0.20 -11.35
C GLN A 152 -7.73 1.14 -11.28
N TYR A 153 -7.71 1.77 -10.12
CA TYR A 153 -8.25 3.11 -9.91
C TYR A 153 -7.13 4.12 -9.90
N THR A 154 -7.27 5.20 -10.66
CA THR A 154 -6.42 6.38 -10.52
C THR A 154 -7.16 7.40 -9.67
N LEU A 155 -6.55 7.78 -8.55
CA LEU A 155 -7.06 8.81 -7.67
C LEU A 155 -6.25 10.10 -7.79
N GLY A 156 -6.93 11.23 -7.86
CA GLY A 156 -6.30 12.55 -7.85
C GLY A 156 -6.80 13.39 -6.68
N PHE A 157 -5.93 14.25 -6.15
CA PHE A 157 -6.30 15.18 -5.09
C PHE A 157 -6.99 16.41 -5.70
N ASN A 158 -8.22 16.72 -5.28
CA ASN A 158 -8.99 17.85 -5.82
C ASN A 158 -8.76 19.18 -5.07
N GLY A 159 -7.81 19.21 -4.13
CA GLY A 159 -7.56 20.34 -3.23
C GLY A 159 -8.13 20.15 -1.83
N GLN A 160 -9.04 19.18 -1.64
CA GLN A 160 -9.63 18.84 -0.34
C GLN A 160 -9.50 17.35 0.00
N VAL A 161 -9.80 16.46 -0.95
CA VAL A 161 -9.75 15.00 -0.80
C VAL A 161 -9.25 14.32 -2.08
N TYR A 162 -8.85 13.06 -1.96
CA TYR A 162 -8.65 12.18 -3.10
C TYR A 162 -9.98 11.65 -3.63
N GLU A 163 -10.14 11.69 -4.95
CA GLU A 163 -11.31 11.16 -5.66
C GLU A 163 -10.86 10.28 -6.82
N ILE A 164 -11.71 9.33 -7.22
CA ILE A 164 -11.46 8.48 -8.39
C ILE A 164 -11.62 9.32 -9.65
N GLN A 165 -10.55 9.41 -10.44
CA GLN A 165 -10.53 10.08 -11.74
C GLN A 165 -10.71 9.10 -12.89
N HIS A 166 -10.18 7.88 -12.75
CA HIS A 166 -10.23 6.87 -13.80
C HIS A 166 -10.29 5.46 -13.22
N ILE A 167 -10.95 4.56 -13.95
CA ILE A 167 -11.07 3.13 -13.61
C ILE A 167 -10.75 2.33 -14.86
N GLU A 168 -9.77 1.43 -14.75
CA GLU A 168 -9.40 0.51 -15.82
C GLU A 168 -9.57 -0.93 -15.34
N THR A 169 -10.20 -1.77 -16.17
CA THR A 169 -10.19 -3.22 -15.96
C THR A 169 -9.01 -3.80 -16.74
N LEU A 170 -8.02 -4.31 -16.03
CA LEU A 170 -6.87 -4.98 -16.62
C LEU A 170 -7.29 -6.40 -16.99
N ALA A 171 -7.06 -6.78 -18.25
CA ALA A 171 -7.38 -8.11 -18.76
C ALA A 171 -6.74 -9.19 -17.87
N ARG A 172 -7.47 -10.31 -17.68
CA ARG A 172 -6.98 -11.46 -16.92
C ARG A 172 -5.63 -11.92 -17.50
N LEU A 173 -4.60 -11.98 -16.65
CA LEU A 173 -3.33 -12.63 -16.96
C LEU A 173 -3.55 -14.14 -17.12
#